data_AF-A0A1Y0FB28-F1
#
_entry.id   AF-A0A1Y0FB28-F1
#
_cell.length_a   1.000
_cell.length_b   1.000
_cell.length_c   1.000
_cell.angle_alpha   90.00
_cell.angle_beta   90.00
_cell.angle_gamma   90.00
#
_symmetry.space_group_name_H-M   'P 1'
#
loop_
_entity.id
_entity.type
_entity.pdbx_description
1 polymer ?
#
loop_
_entity_poly.entity_id
_entity_poly.type
_entity_poly.pdbx_seq_one_letter_code
_entity_poly.pdbx_strand_id
1 'polypeptide(L)'
;MNREFKISQSIQNFKLPRYDNLPEVELYLDQTTAYISERLEILGDVKLTSSMISNYVKHKIIRRPVKKRYAADQIAELFFIAVAKNVMQLSDLKAAIELQRRTYSTKVAYNYFVEELENILPYVFGLKTDLDEIGNEHTEYQRMLHNIIMAVSYKAYIDKYYANLRQEN
;
A
#
# COMPACT_ATOMS: atom_id res chain seq x y z
N MET A 1 17.48 23.79 7.35
CA MET A 1 17.28 22.32 7.47
C MET A 1 17.33 21.76 6.07
N ASN A 2 18.23 20.80 5.77
CA ASN A 2 18.37 20.20 4.42
C ASN A 2 17.02 19.60 3.98
N ARG A 3 16.61 19.84 2.72
CA ARG A 3 15.37 19.33 2.12
C ARG A 3 15.30 17.80 2.23
N GLU A 4 16.41 17.12 1.94
CA GLU A 4 16.51 15.67 2.02
C GLU A 4 16.18 15.19 3.44
N PHE A 5 16.74 15.84 4.46
CA PHE A 5 16.44 15.51 5.86
C PHE A 5 14.94 15.66 6.17
N LYS A 6 14.28 16.74 5.73
CA LYS A 6 12.82 16.92 5.94
C LYS A 6 12.01 15.80 5.27
N ILE A 7 12.39 15.40 4.05
CA ILE A 7 11.70 14.36 3.29
C ILE A 7 11.86 13.00 3.98
N SER A 8 13.08 12.64 4.37
CA SER A 8 13.36 11.39 5.10
C SER A 8 12.60 11.32 6.42
N GLN A 9 12.64 12.39 7.22
CA GLN A 9 11.93 12.43 8.51
C GLN A 9 10.41 12.31 8.35
N SER A 10 9.85 12.72 7.20
CA SER A 10 8.41 12.63 6.97
C SER A 10 7.86 11.20 6.94
N ILE A 11 8.70 10.17 6.79
CA ILE A 11 8.27 8.76 6.76
C ILE A 11 8.81 7.92 7.92
N GLN A 12 9.59 8.50 8.85
CA GLN A 12 10.37 7.74 9.85
C GLN A 12 9.53 6.78 10.71
N ASN A 13 8.28 7.16 11.02
CA ASN A 13 7.38 6.37 11.86
C ASN A 13 6.29 5.64 11.06
N PHE A 14 6.47 5.51 9.74
CA PHE A 14 5.51 4.79 8.92
C PHE A 14 5.47 3.32 9.29
N LYS A 15 4.29 2.85 9.69
CA LYS A 15 3.98 1.46 9.99
C LYS A 15 2.55 1.14 9.60
N LEU A 16 2.34 -0.07 9.09
CA LEU A 16 1.00 -0.59 8.84
C LEU A 16 0.65 -1.69 9.83
N PRO A 17 -0.64 -1.84 10.19
CA PRO A 17 -1.07 -2.98 10.99
C PRO A 17 -0.71 -4.28 10.27
N ARG A 18 -0.26 -5.29 11.02
CA ARG A 18 -0.24 -6.66 10.51
C ARG A 18 -1.68 -7.17 10.35
N TYR A 19 -1.87 -8.23 9.57
CA TYR A 19 -3.20 -8.76 9.25
C TYR A 19 -4.07 -8.99 10.50
N ASP A 20 -3.48 -9.57 11.54
CA ASP A 20 -4.20 -9.90 12.78
C ASP A 20 -4.58 -8.66 13.62
N ASN A 21 -4.02 -7.49 13.28
CA ASN A 21 -4.35 -6.21 13.88
C ASN A 21 -5.28 -5.38 12.99
N LEU A 22 -5.78 -5.95 11.89
CA LEU A 22 -6.86 -5.33 11.11
C LEU A 22 -8.17 -5.38 11.91
N PRO A 23 -9.14 -4.50 11.62
CA PRO A 23 -10.40 -4.46 12.36
C PRO A 23 -11.13 -5.79 12.31
N GLU A 24 -11.40 -6.37 13.48
CA GLU A 24 -12.24 -7.58 13.60
C GLU A 24 -13.70 -7.29 13.23
N VAL A 25 -14.18 -6.08 13.56
CA VAL A 25 -15.51 -5.61 13.18
C VAL A 25 -15.48 -5.16 11.72
N GLU A 26 -16.35 -5.75 10.90
CA GLU A 26 -16.50 -5.34 9.50
C GLU A 26 -16.92 -3.87 9.40
N LEU A 27 -16.26 -3.13 8.50
CA LEU A 27 -16.42 -1.69 8.36
C LEU A 27 -17.38 -1.33 7.23
N TYR A 28 -18.16 -0.26 7.39
CA TYR A 28 -18.86 0.35 6.26
C TYR A 28 -17.89 0.99 5.27
N LEU A 29 -18.37 1.34 4.07
CA LEU A 29 -17.54 1.85 2.97
C LEU A 29 -16.77 3.14 3.34
N ASP A 30 -17.46 4.08 3.98
CA ASP A 30 -16.90 5.34 4.48
C ASP A 30 -15.84 5.08 5.56
N GLN A 31 -16.15 4.21 6.52
CA GLN A 31 -15.22 3.79 7.57
C GLN A 31 -13.98 3.11 7.00
N THR A 32 -14.15 2.23 6.01
CA THR A 32 -13.05 1.57 5.30
C THR A 32 -12.16 2.59 4.60
N THR A 33 -12.78 3.55 3.92
CA THR A 33 -12.07 4.61 3.20
C THR A 33 -11.26 5.48 4.14
N ALA A 34 -11.85 5.91 5.26
CA ALA A 34 -11.19 6.69 6.28
C ALA A 34 -10.03 5.91 6.94
N TYR A 35 -10.29 4.65 7.32
CA TYR A 35 -9.31 3.78 7.97
C TYR A 35 -8.03 3.61 7.15
N ILE A 36 -8.16 3.37 5.84
CA ILE A 36 -7.02 3.20 4.92
C ILE A 36 -6.33 4.54 4.68
N SER A 37 -7.11 5.61 4.43
CA SER A 37 -6.55 6.93 4.10
C SER A 37 -5.72 7.50 5.25
N GLU A 38 -6.17 7.34 6.49
CA GLU A 38 -5.42 7.76 7.69
C GLU A 38 -4.06 7.08 7.78
N ARG A 39 -4.01 5.75 7.61
CA ARG A 39 -2.77 4.96 7.76
C ARG A 39 -1.77 5.16 6.64
N LEU A 40 -2.25 5.60 5.47
CA LEU A 40 -1.43 5.81 4.30
C LEU A 40 -1.11 7.30 4.05
N GLU A 41 -1.65 8.22 4.84
CA GLU A 41 -1.48 9.67 4.64
C GLU A 41 -0.02 10.11 4.52
N ILE A 42 0.87 9.47 5.27
CA ILE A 42 2.31 9.72 5.24
C ILE A 42 2.90 9.54 3.82
N LEU A 43 2.36 8.65 2.99
CA LEU A 43 2.84 8.42 1.62
C LEU A 43 2.28 9.43 0.61
N GLY A 44 1.37 10.32 1.01
CA GLY A 44 0.80 11.35 0.15
C GLY A 44 -0.38 10.85 -0.69
N ASP A 45 -0.21 10.72 -2.01
CA ASP A 45 -1.29 10.52 -2.99
C ASP A 45 -1.86 9.09 -3.04
N VAL A 46 -2.07 8.46 -1.90
CA VAL A 46 -2.51 7.06 -1.78
C VAL A 46 -3.95 6.94 -1.28
N LYS A 47 -4.67 8.06 -1.16
CA LYS A 47 -6.06 8.10 -0.69
C LYS A 47 -7.00 7.35 -1.63
N LEU A 48 -7.93 6.59 -1.07
CA LEU A 48 -9.03 5.99 -1.81
C LEU A 48 -10.28 6.82 -1.62
N THR A 49 -11.19 6.78 -2.59
CA THR A 49 -12.54 7.32 -2.45
C THR A 49 -13.57 6.19 -2.42
N SER A 50 -14.74 6.44 -1.85
CA SER A 50 -15.86 5.49 -1.87
C SER A 50 -16.24 5.06 -3.30
N SER A 51 -16.12 5.95 -4.29
CA SER A 51 -16.37 5.63 -5.69
C SER A 51 -15.28 4.73 -6.28
N MET A 52 -14.00 4.94 -5.95
CA MET A 52 -12.91 4.04 -6.35
C MET A 52 -13.11 2.63 -5.78
N ILE A 53 -13.41 2.50 -4.49
CA ILE A 53 -13.66 1.19 -3.86
C ILE A 53 -14.86 0.50 -4.52
N SER A 54 -15.94 1.25 -4.77
CA SER A 54 -17.11 0.73 -5.50
C SER A 54 -16.75 0.29 -6.92
N ASN A 55 -15.82 0.99 -7.59
CA ASN A 55 -15.31 0.62 -8.90
C ASN A 55 -14.52 -0.69 -8.84
N TYR A 56 -13.68 -0.89 -7.82
CA TYR A 56 -12.94 -2.14 -7.62
C TYR A 56 -13.88 -3.33 -7.37
N VAL A 57 -14.99 -3.14 -6.64
CA VAL A 57 -16.04 -4.16 -6.49
C VAL A 57 -16.71 -4.45 -7.84
N LYS A 58 -17.08 -3.41 -8.60
CA LYS A 58 -17.75 -3.52 -9.90
C LYS A 58 -16.92 -4.32 -10.91
N HIS A 59 -15.62 -4.07 -10.95
CA HIS A 59 -14.67 -4.75 -11.83
C HIS A 59 -14.14 -6.10 -11.28
N LYS A 60 -14.67 -6.56 -10.13
CA LYS A 60 -14.32 -7.82 -9.47
C LYS A 60 -12.84 -7.93 -9.08
N ILE A 61 -12.20 -6.81 -8.77
CA ILE A 61 -10.84 -6.78 -8.24
C ILE A 61 -10.88 -7.24 -6.79
N ILE A 62 -11.75 -6.61 -5.99
CA ILE A 62 -12.06 -7.04 -4.63
C ILE A 62 -13.41 -7.77 -4.61
N ARG A 63 -13.57 -8.68 -3.63
CA ARG A 63 -14.85 -9.38 -3.41
C ARG A 63 -15.95 -8.38 -3.04
N ARG A 64 -17.21 -8.75 -3.33
CA ARG A 64 -18.37 -7.92 -2.94
C ARG A 64 -18.49 -7.89 -1.41
N PRO A 65 -18.78 -6.73 -0.80
CA PRO A 65 -19.00 -6.62 0.64
C PRO A 65 -20.26 -7.37 1.07
N VAL A 66 -20.25 -7.92 2.28
CA VAL A 66 -21.40 -8.60 2.89
C VAL A 66 -22.19 -7.56 3.67
N LYS A 67 -23.50 -7.43 3.42
CA LYS A 67 -24.36 -6.42 4.06
C LYS A 67 -23.79 -4.98 4.00
N LYS A 68 -23.08 -4.64 2.90
CA LYS A 68 -22.37 -3.36 2.69
C LYS A 68 -21.18 -3.13 3.64
N ARG A 69 -20.65 -4.18 4.25
CA ARG A 69 -19.49 -4.14 5.14
C ARG A 69 -18.31 -4.89 4.54
N TYR A 70 -17.13 -4.39 4.86
CA TYR A 70 -15.84 -4.87 4.38
C TYR A 70 -15.10 -5.55 5.52
N ALA A 71 -14.72 -6.81 5.30
CA ALA A 71 -13.96 -7.61 6.27
C ALA A 71 -12.44 -7.45 6.07
N ALA A 72 -11.65 -8.01 6.99
CA ALA A 72 -10.19 -7.92 7.01
C ALA A 72 -9.52 -8.25 5.67
N ASP A 73 -9.96 -9.30 4.97
CA ASP A 73 -9.43 -9.67 3.65
C ASP A 73 -9.60 -8.55 2.61
N GLN A 74 -10.77 -7.91 2.56
CA GLN A 74 -11.02 -6.83 1.62
C GLN A 74 -10.23 -5.58 2.00
N ILE A 75 -10.11 -5.30 3.29
CA ILE A 75 -9.31 -4.18 3.81
C ILE A 75 -7.83 -4.39 3.45
N ALA A 76 -7.31 -5.60 3.62
CA ALA A 76 -5.94 -5.97 3.25
C ALA A 76 -5.66 -5.79 1.75
N GLU A 77 -6.55 -6.28 0.88
CA GLU A 77 -6.46 -6.07 -0.57
C GLU A 77 -6.54 -4.57 -0.93
N LEU A 78 -7.38 -3.80 -0.24
CA LEU A 78 -7.53 -2.36 -0.47
C LEU A 78 -6.29 -1.55 -0.06
N PHE A 79 -5.56 -1.95 0.98
CA PHE A 79 -4.26 -1.33 1.30
C PHE A 79 -3.27 -1.50 0.15
N PHE A 80 -3.12 -2.72 -0.37
CA PHE A 80 -2.26 -2.98 -1.51
C PHE A 80 -2.68 -2.12 -2.72
N ILE A 81 -3.99 -2.10 -3.05
CA ILE A 81 -4.51 -1.31 -4.16
C ILE A 81 -4.23 0.20 -3.97
N ALA A 82 -4.43 0.72 -2.76
CA ALA A 82 -4.19 2.13 -2.43
C ALA A 82 -2.73 2.56 -2.68
N VAL A 83 -1.79 1.68 -2.38
CA VAL A 83 -0.35 1.90 -2.60
C VAL A 83 -0.01 1.73 -4.09
N ALA A 84 -0.51 0.67 -4.75
CA ALA A 84 -0.11 0.32 -6.11
C ALA A 84 -0.81 1.13 -7.22
N LYS A 85 -2.01 1.69 -6.99
CA LYS A 85 -2.84 2.33 -8.03
C LYS A 85 -2.18 3.47 -8.81
N ASN A 86 -1.14 4.11 -8.25
CA ASN A 86 -0.49 5.25 -8.88
C ASN A 86 0.61 4.86 -9.87
N VAL A 87 1.00 3.58 -9.87
CA VAL A 87 2.03 3.04 -10.78
C VAL A 87 1.48 1.89 -11.63
N MET A 88 0.20 1.54 -11.47
CA MET A 88 -0.45 0.42 -12.17
C MET A 88 -1.80 0.83 -12.73
N GLN A 89 -2.16 0.26 -13.88
CA GLN A 89 -3.50 0.40 -14.43
C GLN A 89 -4.49 -0.56 -13.74
N LEU A 90 -5.79 -0.31 -13.93
CA LEU A 90 -6.86 -1.10 -13.30
C LEU A 90 -6.81 -2.59 -13.68
N SER A 91 -6.48 -2.91 -14.94
CA SER A 91 -6.30 -4.28 -15.42
C SER A 91 -5.16 -5.00 -14.71
N ASP A 92 -4.07 -4.29 -14.47
CA ASP A 92 -2.85 -4.86 -13.90
C ASP A 92 -3.03 -5.08 -12.39
N LEU A 93 -3.73 -4.16 -11.71
CA LEU A 93 -4.15 -4.35 -10.31
C LEU A 93 -4.98 -5.64 -10.16
N LYS A 94 -5.90 -5.89 -11.10
CA LYS A 94 -6.69 -7.12 -11.10
C LYS A 94 -5.81 -8.35 -11.26
N ALA A 95 -4.90 -8.34 -12.25
CA ALA A 95 -3.99 -9.44 -12.51
C ALA A 95 -3.07 -9.72 -11.30
N ALA A 96 -2.55 -8.68 -10.64
CA ALA A 96 -1.73 -8.80 -9.44
C ALA A 96 -2.49 -9.44 -8.26
N ILE A 97 -3.74 -9.04 -8.02
CA ILE A 97 -4.60 -9.66 -7.00
C ILE A 97 -4.92 -11.12 -7.36
N GLU A 98 -5.15 -11.43 -8.63
CA GLU A 98 -5.38 -12.83 -9.06
C GLU A 98 -4.12 -13.70 -8.89
N LEU A 99 -2.94 -13.18 -9.23
CA LEU A 99 -1.66 -13.85 -9.00
C LEU A 99 -1.43 -14.09 -7.50
N GLN A 100 -1.70 -13.07 -6.67
CA GLN A 100 -1.61 -13.16 -5.22
C GLN A 100 -2.47 -14.32 -4.69
N ARG A 101 -3.76 -14.36 -5.05
CA ARG A 101 -4.72 -15.36 -4.55
C ARG A 101 -4.39 -16.79 -5.00
N ARG A 102 -3.64 -16.97 -6.10
CA ARG A 102 -3.14 -18.27 -6.56
C ARG A 102 -1.89 -18.74 -5.81
N THR A 103 -1.15 -17.79 -5.22
CA THR A 103 0.15 -18.05 -4.60
C THR A 103 0.02 -18.17 -3.08
N TYR A 104 -0.72 -17.25 -2.44
CA TYR A 104 -0.80 -17.14 -0.99
C TYR A 104 -2.23 -16.87 -0.51
N SER A 105 -2.51 -17.19 0.75
CA SER A 105 -3.68 -16.63 1.44
C SER A 105 -3.54 -15.10 1.56
N THR A 106 -4.66 -14.39 1.66
CA THR A 106 -4.67 -12.93 1.82
C THR A 106 -3.86 -12.47 3.03
N LYS A 107 -3.94 -13.22 4.14
CA LYS A 107 -3.15 -12.94 5.36
C LYS A 107 -1.65 -12.97 5.10
N VAL A 108 -1.15 -14.04 4.47
CA VAL A 108 0.27 -14.20 4.17
C VAL A 108 0.75 -13.12 3.20
N ALA A 109 0.00 -12.91 2.11
CA ALA A 109 0.33 -11.89 1.12
C ALA A 109 0.35 -10.47 1.71
N TYR A 110 -0.62 -10.13 2.55
CA TYR A 110 -0.69 -8.82 3.18
C TYR A 110 0.48 -8.56 4.12
N ASN A 111 0.82 -9.54 4.97
CA ASN A 111 1.96 -9.38 5.87
C ASN A 111 3.27 -9.21 5.10
N TYR A 112 3.48 -9.98 4.01
CA TYR A 112 4.63 -9.77 3.13
C TYR A 112 4.63 -8.37 2.50
N PHE A 113 3.49 -7.91 1.98
CA PHE A 113 3.36 -6.55 1.45
C PHE A 113 3.75 -5.49 2.49
N VAL A 114 3.28 -5.64 3.73
CA VAL A 114 3.59 -4.68 4.79
C VAL A 114 5.07 -4.71 5.15
N GLU A 115 5.67 -5.90 5.31
CA GLU A 115 7.10 -6.05 5.60
C GLU A 115 7.96 -5.44 4.51
N GLU A 116 7.63 -5.73 3.25
CA GLU A 116 8.37 -5.23 2.09
C GLU A 116 8.27 -3.71 1.97
N LEU A 117 7.08 -3.13 2.19
CA LEU A 117 6.90 -1.69 2.20
C LEU A 117 7.66 -1.00 3.34
N GLU A 118 7.64 -1.59 4.54
CA GLU A 118 8.38 -1.09 5.71
C GLU A 118 9.90 -1.25 5.58
N ASN A 119 10.39 -2.11 4.69
CA ASN A 119 11.82 -2.27 4.37
C ASN A 119 12.28 -1.31 3.27
N ILE A 120 11.53 -1.24 2.18
CA ILE A 120 11.89 -0.45 0.98
C ILE A 120 11.71 1.05 1.24
N LEU A 121 10.66 1.47 1.92
CA LEU A 121 10.38 2.89 2.07
C LEU A 121 11.50 3.63 2.84
N PRO A 122 11.99 3.15 4.00
CA PRO A 122 13.15 3.75 4.67
C PRO A 122 14.42 3.73 3.81
N TYR A 123 14.64 2.67 3.03
CA TYR A 123 15.79 2.57 2.12
C TYR A 123 15.76 3.65 1.04
N VAL A 124 14.64 3.77 0.31
CA VAL A 124 14.48 4.79 -0.75
C VAL A 124 14.58 6.21 -0.20
N PHE A 125 14.14 6.44 1.04
CA PHE A 125 14.20 7.74 1.70
C PHE A 125 15.53 8.01 2.42
N GLY A 126 16.53 7.13 2.29
CA GLY A 126 17.86 7.32 2.87
C GLY A 126 17.92 7.19 4.39
N LEU A 127 16.90 6.60 5.02
CA LEU A 127 16.90 6.26 6.45
C LEU A 127 17.51 4.88 6.72
N LYS A 128 17.70 4.07 5.67
CA LYS A 128 18.28 2.74 5.73
C LYS A 128 19.29 2.56 4.60
N THR A 129 20.42 1.91 4.89
CA THR A 129 21.52 1.74 3.92
C THR A 129 21.33 0.54 3.00
N ASP A 130 20.73 -0.53 3.50
CA ASP A 130 20.61 -1.81 2.82
C ASP A 130 19.20 -2.37 2.96
N LEU A 131 18.76 -3.20 2.01
CA LEU A 131 17.48 -3.90 2.11
C LEU A 131 17.64 -5.20 2.91
N ASP A 132 16.69 -5.50 3.79
CA ASP A 132 16.63 -6.82 4.45
C ASP A 132 16.19 -7.88 3.44
N GLU A 133 16.66 -9.12 3.61
CA GLU A 133 16.10 -10.27 2.91
C GLU A 133 14.72 -10.61 3.50
N ILE A 134 13.66 -10.45 2.70
CA ILE A 134 12.28 -10.69 3.11
C ILE A 134 11.72 -11.92 2.38
N GLY A 135 11.22 -12.87 3.18
CA GLY A 135 10.65 -14.12 2.71
C GLY A 135 11.70 -15.17 2.34
N ASN A 136 11.37 -16.44 2.55
CA ASN A 136 12.26 -17.57 2.26
C ASN A 136 12.08 -18.14 0.85
N GLU A 137 10.99 -17.75 0.17
CA GLU A 137 10.66 -18.20 -1.16
C GLU A 137 10.89 -17.04 -2.14
N HIS A 138 11.37 -17.31 -3.36
CA HIS A 138 11.57 -16.30 -4.40
C HIS A 138 10.52 -16.44 -5.51
N THR A 139 9.25 -16.44 -5.12
CA THR A 139 8.11 -16.62 -6.05
C THR A 139 7.98 -15.47 -7.04
N GLU A 140 7.28 -15.72 -8.16
CA GLU A 140 6.89 -14.68 -9.12
C GLU A 140 6.13 -13.54 -8.42
N TYR A 141 5.22 -13.87 -7.51
CA TYR A 141 4.45 -12.87 -6.75
C TYR A 141 5.36 -11.95 -5.93
N GLN A 142 6.34 -12.49 -5.21
CA GLN A 142 7.26 -11.68 -4.38
C GLN A 142 8.11 -10.75 -5.25
N ARG A 143 8.62 -11.24 -6.39
CA ARG A 143 9.37 -10.40 -7.34
C ARG A 143 8.49 -9.27 -7.90
N MET A 144 7.25 -9.57 -8.27
CA MET A 144 6.30 -8.57 -8.74
C MET A 144 6.02 -7.52 -7.66
N LEU A 145 5.71 -7.97 -6.44
CA LEU A 145 5.41 -7.12 -5.30
C LEU A 145 6.58 -6.19 -4.95
N HIS A 146 7.80 -6.72 -4.88
CA HIS A 146 9.03 -5.96 -4.65
C HIS A 146 9.17 -4.81 -5.66
N ASN A 147 9.05 -5.12 -6.95
CA ASN A 147 9.19 -4.10 -8.01
C ASN A 147 8.09 -3.03 -7.95
N ILE A 148 6.85 -3.41 -7.62
CA ILE A 148 5.75 -2.46 -7.42
C ILE A 148 6.09 -1.52 -6.25
N ILE A 149 6.53 -2.08 -5.11
CA ILE A 149 6.81 -1.29 -3.91
C ILE A 149 8.02 -0.37 -4.13
N MET A 150 9.07 -0.82 -4.83
CA MET A 150 10.17 0.05 -5.26
C MET A 150 9.66 1.23 -6.10
N ALA A 151 8.85 0.96 -7.13
CA ALA A 151 8.30 2.00 -7.99
C ALA A 151 7.44 3.01 -7.23
N VAL A 152 6.55 2.53 -6.34
CA VAL A 152 5.72 3.41 -5.50
C VAL A 152 6.58 4.23 -4.54
N SER A 153 7.60 3.64 -3.93
CA SER A 153 8.46 4.32 -2.97
C SER A 153 9.27 5.44 -3.64
N TYR A 154 9.83 5.19 -4.83
CA TYR A 154 10.48 6.24 -5.62
C TYR A 154 9.51 7.34 -6.03
N LYS A 155 8.31 6.99 -6.49
CA LYS A 155 7.28 7.98 -6.82
C LYS A 155 6.93 8.84 -5.60
N ALA A 156 6.71 8.23 -4.44
CA ALA A 156 6.38 8.94 -3.21
C ALA A 156 7.51 9.90 -2.79
N TYR A 157 8.77 9.51 -2.94
CA TYR A 157 9.91 10.39 -2.71
C TYR A 157 9.89 11.60 -3.65
N ILE A 158 9.72 11.37 -4.95
CA ILE A 158 9.68 12.42 -5.98
C ILE A 158 8.51 13.40 -5.70
N ASP A 159 7.32 12.88 -5.41
CA ASP A 159 6.15 13.69 -5.11
C ASP A 159 6.39 14.60 -3.90
N LYS A 160 7.00 14.07 -2.82
CA LYS A 160 7.37 14.85 -1.64
C LYS A 160 8.45 15.88 -1.93
N TYR A 161 9.45 15.53 -2.74
CA TYR A 161 10.50 16.45 -3.15
C TYR A 161 9.93 17.69 -3.84
N TYR A 162 9.06 17.49 -4.84
CA TYR A 162 8.44 18.60 -5.56
C TYR A 162 7.38 19.34 -4.74
N ALA A 163 6.67 18.66 -3.83
CA ALA A 163 5.78 19.35 -2.89
C ALA A 163 6.54 20.32 -1.98
N ASN A 164 7.71 19.92 -1.47
CA ASN A 164 8.54 20.80 -0.65
C ASN A 164 9.18 21.93 -1.47
N LEU A 165 9.62 21.65 -2.70
CA LEU A 165 10.17 22.67 -3.61
C LEU A 165 9.16 23.79 -3.91
N ARG A 166 7.87 23.45 -4.07
CA ARG A 166 6.80 24.43 -4.33
C ARG A 166 6.43 25.30 -3.12
N GLN A 167 6.75 24.87 -1.90
CA GLN A 167 6.48 25.64 -0.68
C GLN A 167 7.59 26.65 -0.35
N GLU A 168 8.76 26.52 -0.99
CA GLU A 168 9.91 27.40 -0.80
C GLU A 168 9.95 28.56 -1.81
N ASN A 169 9.06 28.55 -2.81
CA ASN A 169 8.84 29.62 -3.80
C ASN A 169 7.54 30.36 -3.51
#